data_AF-A0A4R5E493-F1
#
_entry.id   AF-A0A4R5E493-F1
#
_cell.length_a   1.000
_cell.length_b   1.000
_cell.length_c   1.000
_cell.angle_alpha   90.00
_cell.angle_beta   90.00
_cell.angle_gamma   90.00
#
_symmetry.space_group_name_H-M   'P 1'
#
loop_
_entity.id
_entity.type
_entity.pdbx_description
1 polymer ?
#
loop_
_entity_poly.entity_id
_entity_poly.type
_entity_poly.pdbx_seq_one_letter_code
_entity_poly.pdbx_strand_id
1 'polypeptide(L)'
;MPYDIDRRGELDGTACDFLEDVLLTANRTKAPDAAVPAATTAYLRSTLVQRSGSSRVTMDAALTCAKNGAVVTADPGMPPIESKSEWADAPVDRILRDHVARAVKISKYCVAVALLHPRMRANPWHPAMRAFFDGRGPFTGPPGQGR
;
A
#
# COMPACT_ATOMS: atom_id res chain seq x y z
N MET A 1 11.27 16.53 -4.95
CA MET A 1 10.69 17.40 -5.99
C MET A 1 9.34 17.89 -5.50
N PRO A 2 9.09 19.20 -5.48
CA PRO A 2 7.72 19.70 -5.35
C PRO A 2 6.93 19.21 -6.57
N TYR A 3 5.82 18.53 -6.32
CA TYR A 3 4.90 18.06 -7.36
C TYR A 3 3.53 18.67 -7.04
N ASP A 4 2.93 19.32 -8.04
CA ASP A 4 1.61 19.91 -7.88
C ASP A 4 0.55 18.80 -7.85
N ILE A 5 -0.14 18.68 -6.72
CA ILE A 5 -1.14 17.62 -6.51
C ILE A 5 -2.34 17.76 -7.44
N ASP A 6 -2.62 18.97 -7.94
CA ASP A 6 -3.74 19.20 -8.86
C ASP A 6 -3.46 18.58 -10.23
N ARG A 7 -2.19 18.39 -10.59
CA ARG A 7 -1.75 17.78 -11.85
C ARG A 7 -1.51 16.27 -11.78
N ARG A 8 -1.88 15.62 -10.67
CA ARG A 8 -1.68 14.16 -10.43
C ARG A 8 -2.28 13.21 -11.49
N GLY A 9 -3.19 13.71 -12.32
CA GLY A 9 -3.82 12.96 -13.41
C GLY A 9 -3.12 13.11 -14.76
N GLU A 10 -2.07 13.92 -14.84
CA GLU A 10 -1.39 14.28 -16.08
C GLU A 10 0.01 13.65 -16.16
N LEU A 11 0.39 13.25 -17.37
CA LEU A 11 1.77 12.97 -17.74
C LEU A 11 2.20 14.07 -18.72
N ASP A 12 3.12 14.92 -18.30
CA ASP A 12 3.74 15.90 -19.20
C ASP A 12 4.85 15.24 -20.05
N GLY A 13 5.45 16.00 -20.96
CA GLY A 13 6.50 15.48 -21.84
C GLY A 13 7.66 14.84 -21.07
N THR A 14 8.12 15.49 -19.99
CA THR A 14 9.19 14.96 -19.13
C THR A 14 8.80 13.64 -18.48
N ALA A 15 7.55 13.51 -18.01
CA ALA A 15 7.05 12.27 -17.43
C ALA A 15 6.93 11.15 -18.48
N CYS A 16 6.54 11.48 -19.71
CA CYS A 16 6.48 10.54 -20.83
C CYS A 16 7.88 10.05 -21.23
N ASP A 17 8.85 10.95 -21.36
CA ASP A 17 10.24 10.60 -21.68
C ASP A 17 10.85 9.69 -20.60
N PHE A 18 10.60 10.02 -19.33
CA PHE A 18 11.01 9.18 -18.21
C PHE A 18 10.35 7.80 -18.24
N LEU A 19 9.06 7.72 -18.56
CA LEU A 19 8.33 6.46 -18.67
C LEU A 19 8.91 5.59 -19.81
N GLU A 20 9.20 6.19 -20.96
CA GLU A 20 9.80 5.49 -22.10
C GLU A 20 11.19 4.96 -21.76
N ASP A 21 12.07 5.78 -21.18
CA ASP A 21 13.42 5.37 -20.78
C ASP A 21 13.40 4.20 -19.79
N VAL A 22 12.55 4.28 -18.75
CA VAL A 22 12.45 3.23 -17.73
C VAL A 22 11.92 1.92 -18.33
N LEU A 23 10.87 1.97 -19.16
CA LEU A 23 10.29 0.76 -19.77
C LEU A 23 11.25 0.12 -20.78
N LEU A 24 11.99 0.92 -21.55
CA LEU A 24 13.00 0.40 -22.46
C LEU A 24 14.16 -0.22 -21.70
N THR A 25 14.67 0.44 -20.67
CA THR A 25 15.85 -0.01 -19.92
C THR A 25 15.54 -1.23 -19.04
N ALA A 26 14.46 -1.19 -18.25
CA ALA A 26 14.15 -2.23 -17.28
C ALA A 26 13.35 -3.40 -17.88
N ASN A 27 12.51 -3.13 -18.89
CA ASN A 27 11.55 -4.10 -19.42
C ASN A 27 11.72 -4.39 -20.91
N ARG A 28 12.64 -3.71 -21.61
CA ARG A 28 12.84 -3.81 -23.07
C ARG A 28 11.54 -3.64 -23.86
N THR A 29 10.66 -2.78 -23.35
CA THR A 29 9.32 -2.57 -23.89
C THR A 29 9.12 -1.08 -24.15
N LYS A 30 8.50 -0.73 -25.28
CA LYS A 30 8.15 0.67 -25.56
C LYS A 30 7.05 1.15 -24.63
N ALA A 31 7.05 2.45 -24.33
CA ALA A 31 5.90 3.05 -23.67
C ALA A 31 4.63 2.87 -24.53
N PRO A 32 3.46 2.67 -23.89
CA PRO A 32 2.20 2.65 -24.61
C PRO A 32 1.87 4.05 -25.16
N ASP A 33 1.13 4.10 -26.27
CA ASP A 33 0.72 5.36 -26.89
C ASP A 33 -0.14 6.23 -25.96
N ALA A 34 -0.83 5.61 -24.99
CA ALA A 34 -1.60 6.29 -23.97
C ALA A 34 -1.54 5.55 -22.63
N ALA A 35 -1.43 6.30 -21.54
CA ALA A 35 -1.64 5.82 -20.18
C ALA A 35 -2.96 6.39 -19.64
N VAL A 36 -3.82 5.50 -19.11
CA VAL A 36 -5.09 5.89 -18.50
C VAL A 36 -5.10 5.51 -17.02
N PRO A 37 -5.83 6.24 -16.16
CA PRO A 37 -5.96 5.88 -14.75
C PRO A 37 -6.47 4.45 -14.56
N ALA A 38 -5.61 3.58 -14.02
CA ALA A 38 -5.95 2.17 -13.79
C ALA A 38 -6.65 1.93 -12.45
N ALA A 39 -6.24 2.68 -11.42
CA ALA A 39 -6.84 2.70 -10.08
C ALA A 39 -6.34 3.93 -9.32
N THR A 40 -7.16 4.48 -8.44
CA THR A 40 -6.77 5.50 -7.46
C THR A 40 -6.80 4.88 -6.07
N THR A 41 -5.76 5.10 -5.28
CA THR A 41 -5.77 4.76 -3.86
C THR A 41 -5.69 6.03 -3.02
N ALA A 42 -6.51 6.13 -1.98
CA ALA A 42 -6.50 7.22 -1.03
C ALA A 42 -6.51 6.66 0.39
N TYR A 43 -5.84 7.33 1.32
CA TYR A 43 -5.69 6.87 2.71
C TYR A 43 -5.24 8.04 3.59
N LEU A 44 -5.42 7.89 4.90
CA LEU A 44 -4.89 8.78 5.92
C LEU A 44 -3.62 8.15 6.52
N ARG A 45 -2.47 8.80 6.30
CA ARG A 45 -1.18 8.29 6.78
C ARG A 45 -0.79 8.93 8.10
N SER A 46 -0.59 8.09 9.11
CA SER A 46 0.16 8.46 10.31
C SER A 46 1.58 7.92 10.20
N THR A 47 2.58 8.72 10.58
CA THR A 47 3.99 8.31 10.59
C THR A 47 4.58 8.51 11.97
N LEU A 48 5.09 7.44 12.57
CA LEU A 48 5.87 7.47 13.81
C LEU A 48 7.33 7.32 13.45
N VAL A 49 8.18 8.24 13.92
CA VAL A 49 9.62 8.24 13.66
C VAL A 49 10.35 8.07 14.98
N GLN A 50 11.31 7.16 15.03
CA GLN A 50 12.15 6.99 16.20
C GLN A 50 13.08 8.21 16.35
N ARG A 51 13.11 8.82 17.55
CA ARG A 51 13.90 10.05 17.78
C ARG A 51 15.41 9.82 17.81
N SER A 52 15.84 8.65 18.28
CA SER A 52 17.25 8.29 18.49
C SER A 52 17.72 7.16 17.55
N GLY A 53 17.06 7.00 16.40
CA GLY A 53 17.40 5.97 15.42
C GLY A 53 16.82 6.25 14.04
N SER A 54 17.01 5.31 13.14
CA SER A 54 16.69 5.38 11.71
C SER A 54 15.39 4.65 11.33
N SER A 55 14.60 4.24 12.34
CA SER A 55 13.38 3.47 12.13
C SER A 55 12.14 4.36 12.06
N ARG A 56 11.20 3.99 11.20
CA ARG A 56 9.86 4.60 11.14
C ARG A 56 8.78 3.57 10.91
N VAL A 57 7.59 3.88 11.41
CA VAL A 57 6.37 3.12 11.13
C VAL A 57 5.37 4.04 10.46
N THR A 58 4.74 3.55 9.41
CA THR A 58 3.61 4.20 8.77
C THR A 58 2.36 3.34 8.93
N MET A 59 1.25 3.98 9.26
CA MET A 59 -0.08 3.38 9.31
C MET A 59 -0.97 4.09 8.30
N ASP A 60 -1.57 3.33 7.40
CA ASP A 60 -2.42 3.85 6.33
C ASP A 60 -3.88 3.50 6.58
N ALA A 61 -4.57 4.36 7.32
CA ALA A 61 -5.96 4.17 7.69
C ALA A 61 -6.92 4.63 6.58
N ALA A 62 -8.18 4.19 6.65
CA ALA A 62 -9.24 4.56 5.71
C ALA A 62 -8.81 4.35 4.24
N LEU A 63 -8.10 3.26 3.97
CA LEU A 63 -7.61 2.97 2.62
C LEU A 63 -8.80 2.67 1.70
N THR A 64 -8.96 3.49 0.66
CA THR A 64 -9.95 3.30 -0.40
C THR A 64 -9.26 3.03 -1.73
N CYS A 65 -9.83 2.16 -2.54
CA CYS A 65 -9.45 1.89 -3.93
C CYS A 65 -10.62 2.28 -4.84
N ALA A 66 -10.38 3.13 -5.83
CA ALA A 66 -11.43 3.65 -6.71
C ALA A 66 -11.07 3.58 -8.20
N LYS A 67 -12.08 3.35 -9.05
CA LYS A 67 -12.01 3.50 -10.50
C LYS A 67 -13.41 3.68 -11.08
N ASN A 68 -13.60 4.68 -11.96
CA ASN A 68 -14.84 4.89 -12.72
C ASN A 68 -16.12 4.85 -11.84
N GLY A 69 -16.08 5.46 -10.66
CA GLY A 69 -17.20 5.47 -9.71
C GLY A 69 -17.32 4.24 -8.81
N ALA A 70 -16.66 3.12 -9.13
CA ALA A 70 -16.53 2.00 -8.21
C ALA A 70 -15.53 2.34 -7.10
N VAL A 71 -15.90 2.04 -5.85
CA VAL A 71 -15.07 2.28 -4.65
C VAL A 71 -15.11 1.04 -3.77
N VAL A 72 -13.94 0.61 -3.30
CA VAL A 72 -13.77 -0.47 -2.32
C VAL A 72 -12.94 0.09 -1.16
N THR A 73 -13.41 -0.11 0.07
CA THR A 73 -12.76 0.40 1.29
C THR A 73 -12.19 -0.75 2.10
N ALA A 74 -10.98 -0.57 2.63
CA ALA A 74 -10.36 -1.52 3.55
C ALA A 74 -11.08 -1.51 4.91
N ASP A 75 -10.96 -2.60 5.65
CA ASP A 75 -11.45 -2.73 7.02
C ASP A 75 -10.80 -1.62 7.89
N PRO A 76 -11.61 -0.73 8.49
CA PRO A 76 -11.09 0.37 9.30
C PRO A 76 -10.37 -0.12 10.58
N GLY A 77 -10.65 -1.34 11.05
CA GLY A 77 -9.98 -1.96 12.19
C GLY A 77 -8.64 -2.60 11.86
N MET A 78 -8.30 -2.75 10.58
CA MET A 78 -7.09 -3.42 10.10
C MET A 78 -6.32 -2.55 9.09
N PRO A 79 -5.82 -1.36 9.48
CA PRO A 79 -5.02 -0.55 8.57
C PRO A 79 -3.69 -1.24 8.25
N PRO A 80 -3.19 -1.18 7.00
CA PRO A 80 -1.84 -1.59 6.69
C PRO A 80 -0.82 -0.80 7.53
N ILE A 81 0.05 -1.54 8.22
CA ILE A 81 1.18 -1.00 8.97
C ILE A 81 2.47 -1.45 8.26
N GLU A 82 3.34 -0.49 7.97
CA GLU A 82 4.65 -0.74 7.37
C GLU A 82 5.74 -0.19 8.30
N SER A 83 6.70 -1.03 8.65
CA SER A 83 7.92 -0.63 9.32
C SER A 83 9.06 -0.51 8.30
N LYS A 84 9.87 0.52 8.45
CA LYS A 84 11.14 0.67 7.76
C LYS A 84 12.22 0.89 8.80
N SER A 85 13.12 -0.05 8.89
CA SER A 85 14.26 -0.07 9.78
C SER A 85 15.53 -0.37 8.99
N GLU A 86 16.68 0.07 9.49
CA GLU A 86 17.98 -0.33 8.92
C GLU A 86 18.28 -1.82 9.11
N TRP A 87 17.69 -2.42 10.15
CA TRP A 87 17.93 -3.80 10.54
C TRP A 87 16.59 -4.50 10.74
N ALA A 88 16.46 -5.74 10.25
CA ALA A 88 15.23 -6.54 10.33
C ALA A 88 14.76 -6.89 11.77
N ASP A 89 15.52 -6.53 12.79
CA ASP A 89 15.22 -6.71 14.22
C ASP A 89 15.32 -5.41 15.02
N ALA A 90 14.95 -4.28 14.41
CA ALA A 90 14.83 -3.05 15.18
C ALA A 90 13.76 -3.21 16.28
N PRO A 91 13.84 -2.44 17.40
CA PRO A 91 12.87 -2.54 18.49
C PRO A 91 11.41 -2.45 18.03
N VAL A 92 11.16 -1.65 17.00
CA VAL A 92 9.82 -1.49 16.44
C VAL A 92 9.33 -2.72 15.67
N ASP A 93 10.22 -3.42 14.97
CA ASP A 93 9.88 -4.67 14.27
C ASP A 93 9.53 -5.76 15.27
N ARG A 94 10.20 -5.79 16.43
CA ARG A 94 9.89 -6.71 17.53
C ARG A 94 8.52 -6.44 18.12
N ILE A 95 8.23 -5.18 18.47
CA ILE A 95 6.90 -4.77 18.97
C ILE A 95 5.80 -5.17 17.98
N LEU A 96 6.01 -4.93 16.68
CA LEU A 96 5.03 -5.32 15.66
C LEU A 96 4.87 -6.84 15.56
N ARG A 97 5.94 -7.62 15.66
CA ARG A 97 5.83 -9.10 15.67
C ARG A 97 5.11 -9.63 16.91
N ASP A 98 5.28 -8.98 18.05
CA ASP A 98 4.66 -9.41 19.31
C ASP A 98 3.17 -9.04 19.40
N HIS A 99 2.74 -7.98 18.69
CA HIS A 99 1.38 -7.43 18.81
C HIS A 99 0.52 -7.48 17.55
N VAL A 100 1.09 -7.73 16.36
CA VAL A 100 0.36 -7.67 15.08
C VAL A 100 0.24 -9.06 14.45
N ALA A 101 -0.90 -9.29 13.80
CA ALA A 101 -1.13 -10.47 12.99
C ALA A 101 -0.03 -10.66 11.91
N ARG A 102 0.17 -11.90 11.48
CA ARG A 102 1.21 -12.33 10.52
C ARG A 102 1.41 -11.33 9.38
N ALA A 103 2.67 -10.94 9.16
CA ALA A 103 3.05 -10.05 8.06
C ALA A 103 2.59 -10.59 6.70
N VAL A 104 2.04 -9.70 5.87
CA VAL A 104 1.61 -9.99 4.50
C VAL A 104 2.36 -9.11 3.51
N LYS A 105 2.77 -9.67 2.37
CA LYS A 105 3.28 -8.88 1.26
C LYS A 105 2.13 -8.10 0.64
N ILE A 106 2.29 -6.79 0.50
CA ILE A 106 1.27 -5.93 -0.08
C ILE A 106 1.88 -4.92 -1.05
N SER A 107 1.15 -4.67 -2.15
CA SER A 107 1.27 -3.47 -2.95
C SER A 107 -0.12 -2.85 -3.02
N LYS A 108 -0.28 -1.61 -2.55
CA LYS A 108 -1.58 -0.92 -2.59
C LYS A 108 -2.14 -0.85 -4.01
N TYR A 109 -1.27 -0.53 -4.97
CA TYR A 109 -1.65 -0.48 -6.38
C TYR A 109 -2.09 -1.85 -6.89
N CYS A 110 -1.30 -2.91 -6.66
CA CYS A 110 -1.65 -4.22 -7.19
C CYS A 110 -2.91 -4.81 -6.54
N VAL A 111 -3.12 -4.55 -5.24
CA VAL A 111 -4.36 -4.91 -4.55
C VAL A 111 -5.54 -4.12 -5.11
N ALA A 112 -5.40 -2.81 -5.31
CA ALA A 112 -6.44 -1.98 -5.91
C ALA A 112 -6.82 -2.47 -7.32
N VAL A 113 -5.82 -2.78 -8.15
CA VAL A 113 -6.05 -3.34 -9.49
C VAL A 113 -6.75 -4.70 -9.40
N ALA A 114 -6.32 -5.59 -8.50
CA ALA A 114 -6.98 -6.88 -8.30
C ALA A 114 -8.45 -6.76 -7.86
N LEU A 115 -8.75 -5.82 -6.96
CA LEU A 115 -10.11 -5.56 -6.48
C LEU A 115 -11.01 -4.94 -7.55
N LEU A 116 -10.47 -4.02 -8.35
CA LEU A 116 -11.25 -3.22 -9.32
C LEU A 116 -11.31 -3.86 -10.72
N HIS A 117 -10.50 -4.90 -10.98
CA HIS A 117 -10.45 -5.61 -12.28
C HIS A 117 -10.51 -7.12 -12.07
N PRO A 118 -11.71 -7.71 -11.84
CA PRO A 118 -11.86 -9.11 -11.43
C PRO A 118 -11.32 -10.16 -12.41
N ARG A 119 -11.08 -9.79 -13.67
CA ARG A 119 -10.52 -10.67 -14.70
C ARG A 119 -8.99 -10.77 -14.65
N MET A 120 -8.31 -9.95 -13.84
CA MET A 120 -6.86 -9.99 -13.70
C MET A 120 -6.42 -11.07 -12.70
N ARG A 121 -5.26 -11.68 -12.98
CA ARG A 121 -4.64 -12.63 -12.04
C ARG A 121 -4.20 -11.89 -10.77
N ALA A 122 -4.74 -12.32 -9.63
CA ALA A 122 -4.50 -11.69 -8.33
C ALA A 122 -3.83 -12.62 -7.31
N ASN A 123 -3.37 -13.82 -7.71
CA ASN A 123 -2.86 -14.84 -6.79
C ASN A 123 -1.84 -14.34 -5.75
N PRO A 124 -0.84 -13.50 -6.09
CA PRO A 124 0.11 -12.98 -5.10
C PRO A 124 -0.52 -12.05 -4.05
N TRP A 125 -1.68 -11.48 -4.36
CA TRP A 125 -2.34 -10.42 -3.59
C TRP A 125 -3.54 -10.91 -2.79
N HIS A 126 -4.02 -12.14 -3.04
CA HIS A 126 -5.13 -12.74 -2.27
C HIS A 126 -4.94 -12.69 -0.75
N PRO A 127 -3.74 -12.93 -0.17
CA PRO A 127 -3.56 -12.80 1.27
C PRO A 127 -3.80 -11.37 1.79
N ALA A 128 -3.32 -10.36 1.06
CA ALA A 128 -3.53 -8.96 1.42
C ALA A 128 -4.99 -8.52 1.22
N MET A 129 -5.65 -8.99 0.15
CA MET A 129 -7.08 -8.75 -0.05
C MET A 129 -7.89 -9.32 1.12
N ARG A 130 -7.62 -10.57 1.52
CA ARG A 130 -8.25 -11.19 2.70
C ARG A 130 -8.00 -10.42 3.98
N ALA A 131 -6.75 -10.03 4.23
CA ALA A 131 -6.36 -9.37 5.47
C ALA A 131 -6.98 -7.98 5.64
N PHE A 132 -7.18 -7.24 4.55
CA PHE A 132 -7.55 -5.82 4.61
C PHE A 132 -8.92 -5.50 4.03
N PHE A 133 -9.56 -6.39 3.26
CA PHE A 133 -10.80 -6.07 2.53
C PHE A 133 -11.92 -7.10 2.71
N ASP A 134 -11.67 -8.28 3.27
CA ASP A 134 -12.69 -9.33 3.43
C ASP A 134 -13.45 -9.29 4.78
N GLY A 135 -13.20 -8.30 5.63
CA GLY A 135 -14.01 -8.00 6.83
C GLY A 135 -14.20 -9.15 7.82
N ARG A 136 -13.32 -10.15 7.87
CA ARG A 136 -13.40 -11.30 8.80
C ARG A 136 -12.03 -11.70 9.37
N GLY A 137 -11.74 -11.32 10.62
CA GLY A 137 -10.70 -11.93 11.47
C GLY A 137 -10.41 -11.10 12.75
N PRO A 138 -10.31 -11.73 13.95
CA PRO A 138 -10.52 -11.04 15.22
C PRO A 138 -9.34 -10.15 15.63
N PHE A 139 -9.64 -8.95 16.14
CA PHE A 139 -8.75 -8.30 17.09
C PHE A 139 -8.82 -9.08 18.41
N THR A 140 -7.94 -10.06 18.59
CA THR A 140 -7.64 -10.58 19.93
C THR A 140 -6.68 -9.61 20.56
N GLY A 141 -7.22 -8.65 21.33
CA GLY A 141 -6.41 -7.83 22.23
C GLY A 141 -5.61 -8.72 23.20
N PRO A 142 -4.52 -8.21 23.79
CA PRO A 142 -3.70 -8.98 24.72
C PRO A 142 -4.56 -9.45 25.91
N PRO A 143 -4.29 -10.66 26.46
CA PRO A 143 -5.01 -11.13 27.64
C PRO A 143 -4.80 -10.13 28.78
N GLY A 144 -5.90 -9.54 29.26
CA GLY A 144 -5.88 -8.67 30.43
C GLY A 144 -5.26 -9.43 31.61
N GLN A 145 -4.19 -8.88 32.17
CA GLN A 145 -3.68 -9.32 33.46
C GLN A 145 -4.73 -8.95 34.51
N GLY A 146 -5.50 -9.95 34.94
CA GLY A 146 -6.33 -9.87 36.13
C GLY A 146 -5.45 -9.96 37.37
N ARG A 147 -5.61 -8.98 38.25
CA ARG A 147 -5.18 -8.99 39.65
C ARG A 147 -5.92 -10.07 40.44
#